data_AF-A0A359B7S8-F1
#
_entry.id   AF-A0A359B7S8-F1
#
_cell.length_a   1.000
_cell.length_b   1.000
_cell.length_c   1.000
_cell.angle_alpha   90.00
_cell.angle_beta   90.00
_cell.angle_gamma   90.00
#
_symmetry.space_group_name_H-M   'P 1'
#
loop_
_entity.id
_entity.type
_entity.pdbx_description
1 polymer ?
#
loop_
_entity_poly.entity_id
_entity_poly.type
_entity_poly.pdbx_seq_one_letter_code
_entity_poly.pdbx_strand_id
1 'polypeptide(L)'
;MNKHGSQKPHIRFRTPDQLQGYLERAGSAEFNFRAYPISGSPETFHYSGGEKVVTRETDQGSFESLGDFTCYAFQCDPEGYSHTEYVDFEVLN
;
A
#
# COMPACT_ATOMS: atom_id res chain seq x y z
N MET A 1 7.51 26.17 12.84
CA MET A 1 8.74 25.37 12.66
C MET A 1 8.53 24.44 11.48
N ASN A 2 9.14 24.77 10.33
CA ASN A 2 9.02 23.98 9.11
C ASN A 2 9.86 22.71 9.25
N LYS A 3 9.21 21.57 9.52
CA LYS A 3 9.87 20.27 9.39
C LYS A 3 9.74 19.83 7.93
N HIS A 4 10.65 20.30 7.08
CA HIS A 4 10.96 19.58 5.85
C HIS A 4 11.74 18.32 6.26
N GLY A 5 11.00 17.33 6.76
CA GLY A 5 11.52 15.97 6.82
C GLY A 5 11.77 15.54 5.39
N SER A 6 12.97 15.05 5.11
CA SER A 6 13.39 14.54 3.81
C SER A 6 12.24 13.79 3.15
N GLN A 7 11.65 14.37 2.09
CA GLN A 7 10.62 13.68 1.31
C GLN A 7 11.31 12.46 0.69
N LYS A 8 11.16 11.31 1.34
CA LYS A 8 11.47 10.05 0.68
C LYS A 8 10.60 9.99 -0.58
N PRO A 9 11.07 9.42 -1.69
CA PRO A 9 10.28 9.36 -2.90
C PRO A 9 9.02 8.54 -2.63
N HIS A 10 7.89 9.23 -2.52
CA HIS A 10 6.59 8.61 -2.36
C HIS A 10 5.93 8.47 -3.73
N ILE A 11 5.40 7.29 -4.02
CA ILE A 11 4.56 7.06 -5.20
C ILE A 11 3.12 7.24 -4.76
N ARG A 12 2.41 8.19 -5.38
CA ARG A 12 1.01 8.47 -5.07
C ARG A 12 0.08 7.71 -6.00
N PHE A 13 -0.82 6.92 -5.43
CA PHE A 13 -1.91 6.27 -6.14
C PHE A 13 -3.23 6.97 -5.81
N ARG A 14 -4.04 7.25 -6.83
CA ARG A 14 -5.36 7.90 -6.68
C ARG A 14 -6.53 6.97 -6.95
N THR A 15 -6.26 5.79 -7.50
CA THR A 15 -7.28 4.79 -7.77
C THR A 15 -6.77 3.39 -7.43
N PRO A 16 -7.67 2.44 -7.09
CA PRO A 16 -7.32 1.03 -6.93
C PRO A 16 -6.56 0.47 -8.13
N ASP A 17 -7.05 0.73 -9.35
CA ASP A 17 -6.43 0.22 -10.59
C ASP A 17 -4.98 0.67 -10.79
N GLN A 18 -4.66 1.92 -10.40
CA GLN A 18 -3.29 2.43 -10.49
C GLN A 18 -2.35 1.66 -9.57
N LEU A 19 -2.81 1.39 -8.35
CA LEU A 19 -2.07 0.63 -7.34
C LEU A 19 -1.94 -0.84 -7.74
N GLN A 20 -3.04 -1.48 -8.14
CA GLN A 20 -3.04 -2.88 -8.57
C GLN A 20 -2.10 -3.06 -9.77
N GLY A 21 -2.23 -2.22 -10.80
CA GLY A 21 -1.35 -2.29 -11.98
C GLY A 21 0.12 -2.02 -11.65
N TYR A 22 0.43 -1.26 -10.61
CA TYR A 22 1.81 -1.10 -10.13
C TYR A 22 2.37 -2.40 -9.55
N LEU A 23 1.61 -3.08 -8.68
CA LEU A 23 2.00 -4.36 -8.08
C LEU A 23 2.10 -5.46 -9.14
N GLU A 24 1.15 -5.54 -10.07
CA GLU A 24 1.18 -6.50 -11.17
C GLU A 24 2.44 -6.34 -12.04
N ARG A 25 2.79 -5.10 -12.38
CA ARG A 25 4.00 -4.77 -13.17
C ARG A 25 5.30 -5.07 -12.45
N ALA A 26 5.30 -5.22 -11.13
CA ALA A 26 6.47 -5.66 -10.38
C ALA A 26 6.84 -7.13 -10.67
N GLY A 27 6.00 -7.88 -11.40
CA GLY A 27 6.31 -9.24 -11.82
C GLY A 27 6.50 -10.16 -10.61
N SER A 28 7.60 -10.89 -10.56
CA SER A 28 7.96 -11.77 -9.44
C SER A 28 8.86 -11.09 -8.39
N ALA A 29 8.88 -9.76 -8.34
CA ALA A 29 9.67 -9.04 -7.34
C ALA A 29 9.04 -9.16 -5.96
N GLU A 30 9.89 -9.27 -4.94
CA GLU A 30 9.52 -9.29 -3.53
C GLU A 30 10.03 -8.00 -2.90
N PHE A 31 9.17 -7.26 -2.17
CA PHE A 31 9.61 -6.04 -1.51
C PHE A 31 8.70 -5.67 -0.34
N ASN A 32 9.29 -4.98 0.64
CA ASN A 32 8.54 -4.33 1.70
C ASN A 32 8.19 -2.91 1.26
N PHE A 33 7.02 -2.45 1.65
CA PHE A 33 6.61 -1.07 1.41
C PHE A 33 5.78 -0.55 2.57
N ARG A 34 5.77 0.76 2.74
CA ARG A 34 4.92 1.45 3.69
C ARG A 34 3.87 2.25 2.94
N ALA A 35 2.61 2.01 3.27
CA ALA A 35 1.49 2.79 2.77
C ALA A 35 1.11 3.89 3.77
N TYR A 36 0.84 5.08 3.26
CA TYR A 36 0.49 6.27 4.01
C TYR A 36 -0.91 6.72 3.59
N PRO A 37 -1.95 6.44 4.39
CA PRO A 37 -3.29 6.96 4.13
C PRO A 37 -3.37 8.46 4.37
N ILE A 38 -4.44 9.10 3.88
CA ILE A 38 -4.73 10.52 4.15
C ILE A 38 -4.95 10.76 5.64
N SER A 39 -5.71 9.88 6.28
CA SER A 39 -5.96 9.90 7.71
C SER A 39 -5.69 8.55 8.34
N GLY A 40 -5.08 8.57 9.52
CA GLY A 40 -4.65 7.37 10.23
C GLY A 40 -3.12 7.30 10.34
N SER A 41 -2.63 6.11 10.67
CA SER A 41 -1.20 5.83 10.81
C SER A 41 -0.69 5.08 9.58
N PRO A 42 0.55 5.30 9.15
CA PRO A 42 1.17 4.49 8.10
C PRO A 42 1.29 3.03 8.53
N GLU A 43 1.14 2.12 7.57
CA GLU A 43 1.26 0.68 7.77
C GLU A 43 2.31 0.09 6.86
N THR A 44 3.03 -0.93 7.35
CA THR A 44 4.03 -1.65 6.57
C THR A 44 3.47 -2.96 6.07
N PHE A 45 3.81 -3.28 4.83
CA PHE A 45 3.38 -4.48 4.13
C PHE A 45 4.55 -5.14 3.41
N HIS A 46 4.45 -6.45 3.24
CA HIS A 46 5.29 -7.24 2.36
C HIS A 46 4.49 -7.60 1.11
N TYR A 47 5.05 -7.36 -0.07
CA TYR A 47 4.51 -7.87 -1.33
C TYR A 47 5.31 -9.08 -1.77
N SER A 48 4.60 -10.19 -2.01
CA SER A 48 5.12 -11.33 -2.73
C SER A 48 4.64 -11.33 -4.18
N GLY A 49 5.56 -11.08 -5.11
CA GLY A 49 5.30 -11.09 -6.55
C GLY A 49 5.13 -12.48 -7.11
N GLY A 50 5.78 -13.49 -6.51
CA GLY A 50 5.60 -14.90 -6.87
C GLY A 50 4.18 -15.39 -6.60
N GLU A 51 3.63 -15.04 -5.43
CA GLU A 51 2.31 -15.48 -5.00
C GLU A 51 1.19 -14.47 -5.32
N LYS A 52 1.57 -13.24 -5.69
CA LYS A 52 0.65 -12.09 -5.86
C LYS A 52 -0.14 -11.77 -4.59
N VAL A 53 0.52 -11.92 -3.44
CA VAL A 53 -0.04 -11.71 -2.11
C VAL A 53 0.57 -10.46 -1.48
N VAL A 54 -0.23 -9.73 -0.72
CA VAL A 54 0.24 -8.68 0.18
C VAL A 54 -0.01 -9.15 1.62
N THR A 55 0.98 -9.00 2.48
CA THR A 55 0.90 -9.35 3.89
C THR A 55 1.17 -8.11 4.75
N ARG A 56 0.31 -7.85 5.73
CA ARG A 56 0.49 -6.76 6.69
C ARG A 56 1.51 -7.20 7.75
N GLU A 57 2.54 -6.39 7.99
CA GLU A 57 3.60 -6.81 8.91
C GLU A 57 3.14 -6.88 10.38
N THR A 58 2.16 -6.05 10.78
CA THR A 58 1.76 -5.90 12.19
C THR A 58 1.11 -7.14 12.79
N ASP A 59 0.29 -7.84 12.01
CA ASP A 59 -0.49 -9.00 12.44
C ASP A 59 -0.21 -10.25 11.58
N GLN A 60 0.66 -10.13 10.57
CA GLN A 60 0.95 -11.17 9.58
C GLN A 60 -0.31 -11.62 8.82
N GLY A 61 -1.35 -10.78 8.77
CA GLY A 61 -2.55 -11.00 7.97
C GLY A 61 -2.24 -10.83 6.49
N SER A 62 -2.56 -11.83 5.69
CA SER A 62 -2.43 -11.79 4.23
C SER A 62 -3.78 -11.48 3.58
N PHE A 63 -3.75 -10.63 2.57
CA PHE A 63 -4.89 -10.41 1.68
C PHE A 63 -5.00 -11.59 0.71
N GLU A 64 -6.22 -12.07 0.45
CA GLU A 64 -6.46 -13.21 -0.44
C GLU A 64 -6.13 -12.87 -1.91
N SER A 65 -6.21 -11.59 -2.27
CA SER A 65 -5.85 -11.07 -3.58
C SER A 65 -5.31 -9.65 -3.53
N LEU A 66 -4.65 -9.22 -4.62
CA LEU A 66 -4.31 -7.81 -4.83
C LEU A 66 -5.55 -6.91 -4.82
N GLY A 67 -6.68 -7.43 -5.30
CA GLY A 67 -7.96 -6.73 -5.28
C GLY A 67 -8.37 -6.37 -3.85
N ASP A 68 -8.34 -7.33 -2.93
CA ASP A 68 -8.70 -7.12 -1.53
C ASP A 68 -7.78 -6.10 -0.85
N PHE A 69 -6.48 -6.15 -1.14
CA PHE A 69 -5.54 -5.15 -0.66
C PHE A 69 -5.87 -3.75 -1.20
N THR A 70 -6.14 -3.61 -2.50
CA THR A 70 -6.48 -2.30 -3.06
C THR A 70 -7.83 -1.78 -2.57
N CYS A 71 -8.80 -2.67 -2.34
CA CYS A 71 -10.08 -2.37 -1.71
C CYS A 71 -9.89 -1.88 -0.27
N TYR A 72 -9.01 -2.52 0.51
CA TYR A 72 -8.61 -2.05 1.83
C TYR A 72 -7.97 -0.66 1.77
N ALA A 73 -7.02 -0.45 0.85
CA ALA A 73 -6.31 0.81 0.71
C ALA A 73 -7.22 1.97 0.28
N PHE A 74 -8.28 1.72 -0.51
CA PHE A 74 -9.20 2.75 -1.01
C PHE A 74 -10.61 2.68 -0.41
N GLN A 75 -10.80 1.91 0.66
CA GLN A 75 -12.06 1.79 1.40
C GLN A 75 -13.26 1.35 0.55
N CYS A 76 -13.09 0.31 -0.27
CA CYS A 76 -14.23 -0.40 -0.84
C CYS A 76 -14.95 -1.25 0.21
N ASP A 77 -14.26 -1.54 1.32
CA ASP A 77 -14.75 -2.28 2.49
C ASP A 77 -14.73 -1.38 3.75
N PRO A 78 -15.68 -1.52 4.70
CA PRO A 78 -15.65 -0.82 5.99
C PRO A 78 -14.35 -0.93 6.80
N GLU A 79 -13.50 -1.95 6.58
CA GLU A 79 -12.23 -2.11 7.29
C GLU A 79 -11.06 -1.28 6.72
N GLY A 80 -11.26 -0.59 5.59
CA GLY A 80 -10.21 0.14 4.88
C GLY A 80 -9.86 1.54 5.42
N TYR A 81 -8.95 2.22 4.73
CA TYR A 81 -8.52 3.59 5.08
C TYR A 81 -9.64 4.61 4.93
N SER A 82 -10.03 5.26 6.04
CA SER A 82 -11.10 6.26 6.03
C SER A 82 -10.80 7.43 5.08
N HIS A 83 -11.81 7.81 4.29
CA HIS A 83 -11.80 9.03 3.45
C HIS A 83 -10.61 9.11 2.48
N THR A 84 -10.30 8.02 1.79
CA THR A 84 -9.11 7.94 0.94
C THR A 84 -9.34 8.46 -0.47
N GLU A 85 -8.79 9.64 -0.78
CA GLU A 85 -8.65 10.15 -2.16
C GLU A 85 -7.33 9.71 -2.82
N TYR A 86 -6.33 9.36 -2.01
CA TYR A 86 -5.04 8.85 -2.46
C TYR A 86 -4.32 8.10 -1.34
N VAL A 87 -3.39 7.22 -1.72
CA VAL A 87 -2.44 6.58 -0.79
C VAL A 87 -1.03 6.81 -1.32
N ASP A 88 -0.13 7.22 -0.43
CA ASP A 88 1.29 7.40 -0.74
C ASP A 88 2.08 6.15 -0.34
N PHE A 89 2.96 5.67 -1.22
CA PHE A 89 3.76 4.46 -1.00
C PHE A 89 5.24 4.80 -0.91
N GLU A 90 5.93 4.18 0.05
CA GLU A 90 7.38 4.20 0.17
C GLU A 90 7.88 2.75 0.09
N VAL A 91 8.63 2.40 -0.96
CA VAL A 91 9.31 1.11 -1.01
C VAL A 91 10.46 1.13 0.01
N LEU A 92 10.53 0.11 0.86
CA LEU A 92 11.53 -0.03 1.90
C LEU A 92 12.68 -0.88 1.35
N ASN A 93 13.90 -0.34 1.38
CA ASN A 93 15.13 -1.04 1.01
C ASN A 93 15.55 -2.04 2.09
#